data_AF-A0A1H2ZRG1-F1
#
_entry.id   AF-A0A1H2ZRG1-F1
#
_cell.length_a   1.000
_cell.length_b   1.000
_cell.length_c   1.000
_cell.angle_alpha   90.00
_cell.angle_beta   90.00
_cell.angle_gamma   90.00
#
_symmetry.space_group_name_H-M   'P 1'
#
loop_
_entity.id
_entity.type
_entity.pdbx_description
1 polymer ?
#
loop_
_entity_poly.entity_id
_entity_poly.type
_entity_poly.pdbx_seq_one_letter_code
_entity_poly.pdbx_strand_id
1 'polypeptide(L)'
;MLPNPSFHRTCRGKPRQSGEFKRYPPRKVMRSFIYKLLLAVGLFSNQQAQAATLLDYDSLILLDAEALAEQGINEAYEQLLPQLKQYVEAPIEIEEQFSSETGSYAVKAGGEIYKIYGPDLEGNEGESWGRATYALFHIINKQITKGDVRLYAINSANDLDGLSLSQSAAELSRNALNNRQDWPYLPELASPWYGQFH
;
A
#
# COMPACT_ATOMS: atom_id res chain seq x y z
N MET A 1 -40.06 28.40 36.03
CA MET A 1 -40.77 27.97 37.26
C MET A 1 -40.78 26.45 37.27
N LEU A 2 -40.08 25.85 38.24
CA LEU A 2 -40.28 24.45 38.64
C LEU A 2 -41.71 24.27 39.21
N PRO A 3 -42.20 23.04 39.38
CA PRO A 3 -41.85 22.30 40.59
C PRO A 3 -41.49 20.83 40.38
N ASN A 4 -40.48 20.43 41.13
CA ASN A 4 -40.31 19.10 41.71
C ASN A 4 -41.29 18.96 42.90
N PRO A 5 -41.79 17.77 43.25
CA PRO A 5 -41.40 17.17 44.53
C PRO A 5 -41.31 15.62 44.45
N SER A 6 -40.25 14.96 44.94
CA SER A 6 -39.80 14.78 46.34
C SER A 6 -40.60 13.78 47.19
N PHE A 7 -39.83 12.88 47.85
CA PHE A 7 -40.05 12.21 49.15
C PHE A 7 -40.97 10.97 49.22
N HIS A 8 -40.73 9.90 50.01
CA HIS A 8 -40.00 9.75 51.29
C HIS A 8 -39.81 8.25 51.70
N ARG A 9 -38.76 7.98 52.52
CA ARG A 9 -38.69 7.09 53.73
C ARG A 9 -38.81 5.55 53.56
N THR A 10 -38.24 4.64 54.38
CA THR A 10 -37.56 4.61 55.71
C THR A 10 -36.97 3.18 55.90
N CYS A 11 -35.72 2.97 56.35
CA CYS A 11 -35.22 2.70 57.72
C CYS A 11 -35.46 1.29 58.36
N ARG A 12 -34.36 0.75 58.97
CA ARG A 12 -34.20 -0.30 60.02
C ARG A 12 -34.30 -1.78 59.57
N GLY A 13 -33.52 -2.76 60.06
CA GLY A 13 -32.54 -2.84 61.16
C GLY A 13 -31.79 -4.19 61.20
N LYS A 14 -30.69 -4.23 61.96
CA LYS A 14 -29.73 -5.34 62.32
C LYS A 14 -30.41 -6.53 63.06
N PRO A 15 -29.81 -7.76 63.24
CA PRO A 15 -28.52 -8.01 63.97
C PRO A 15 -27.67 -9.27 63.64
N ARG A 16 -26.56 -9.38 64.41
CA ARG A 16 -25.44 -10.36 64.47
C ARG A 16 -25.79 -11.83 64.77
N GLN A 17 -24.94 -12.75 64.30
CA GLN A 17 -24.37 -13.95 65.00
C GLN A 17 -22.99 -14.26 64.33
N SER A 18 -21.80 -14.33 64.96
CA SER A 18 -21.19 -15.20 66.00
C SER A 18 -20.89 -16.65 65.59
N GLY A 19 -19.60 -17.02 65.62
CA GLY A 19 -19.05 -18.37 65.40
C GLY A 19 -18.14 -18.40 64.16
N GLU A 20 -16.93 -18.95 64.12
CA GLU A 20 -16.24 -19.86 65.02
C GLU A 20 -14.75 -19.90 64.60
N PHE A 21 -13.85 -19.96 65.58
CA PHE A 21 -12.39 -19.99 65.39
C PHE A 21 -11.94 -21.44 65.18
N LYS A 22 -11.32 -21.77 64.04
CA LYS A 22 -10.53 -23.01 63.88
C LYS A 22 -9.09 -22.68 63.49
N ARG A 23 -8.17 -22.90 64.43
CA ARG A 23 -6.72 -22.97 64.19
C ARG A 23 -6.38 -24.34 63.57
N TYR A 24 -5.30 -24.41 62.77
CA TYR A 24 -4.29 -25.50 62.63
C TYR A 24 -3.49 -25.27 61.31
N PRO A 25 -2.29 -25.84 61.11
CA PRO A 25 -0.98 -25.61 61.73
C PRO A 25 0.06 -25.06 60.70
N PRO A 26 1.31 -24.74 61.09
CA PRO A 26 2.30 -24.24 60.12
C PRO A 26 2.89 -25.40 59.30
N ARG A 27 3.01 -25.22 57.97
CA ARG A 27 3.75 -26.15 57.12
C ARG A 27 4.79 -25.43 56.27
N LYS A 28 6.04 -25.71 56.65
CA LYS A 28 7.22 -26.01 55.83
C LYS A 28 7.47 -25.14 54.60
N VAL A 29 8.55 -24.37 54.73
CA VAL A 29 9.40 -23.89 53.63
C VAL A 29 9.71 -25.05 52.69
N MET A 30 9.34 -24.93 51.42
CA MET A 30 9.86 -25.78 50.36
C MET A 30 10.24 -24.91 49.16
N ARG A 31 11.45 -25.19 48.69
CA ARG A 31 12.25 -24.43 47.76
C ARG A 31 11.68 -24.45 46.35
N SER A 32 11.97 -23.38 45.62
CA SER A 32 12.28 -23.37 44.19
C SER A 32 11.17 -23.77 43.22
N PHE A 33 10.47 -22.76 42.71
CA PHE A 33 10.01 -22.76 41.32
C PHE A 33 10.76 -21.65 40.58
N ILE A 34 11.61 -22.08 39.65
CA ILE A 34 12.31 -21.26 38.68
C ILE A 34 11.22 -20.68 37.76
N TYR A 35 10.88 -19.41 37.94
CA TYR A 35 10.13 -18.67 36.93
C TYR A 35 11.11 -18.33 35.80
N LYS A 36 11.05 -19.09 34.71
CA LYS A 36 11.47 -18.61 33.39
C LYS A 36 10.52 -17.47 33.00
N LEU A 37 10.81 -16.27 33.48
CA LEU A 37 10.15 -15.06 33.03
C LEU A 37 10.76 -14.69 31.67
N LEU A 38 9.92 -14.76 30.65
CA LEU A 38 10.20 -14.37 29.27
C LEU A 38 10.83 -12.98 29.20
N LEU A 39 12.11 -12.94 28.85
CA LEU A 39 12.76 -11.74 28.34
C LEU A 39 12.54 -11.74 26.82
N ALA A 40 11.35 -11.30 26.41
CA ALA A 40 11.00 -11.10 25.00
C ALA A 40 10.43 -9.68 24.83
N VAL A 41 11.20 -8.69 25.27
CA VAL A 41 10.98 -7.29 24.90
C VAL A 41 12.19 -6.89 24.08
N GLY A 42 12.06 -6.91 22.75
CA GLY A 42 13.13 -6.46 21.86
C GLY A 42 13.19 -7.03 20.45
N LEU A 43 12.24 -7.88 20.00
CA LEU A 43 12.29 -8.45 18.64
C LEU A 43 11.33 -7.82 17.63
N PHE A 44 10.39 -6.97 18.05
CA PHE A 44 9.44 -6.35 17.11
C PHE A 44 9.96 -5.06 16.45
N SER A 45 11.02 -4.45 16.97
CA SER A 45 11.57 -3.20 16.41
C SER A 45 12.56 -3.41 15.26
N ASN A 46 13.12 -4.61 15.09
CA ASN A 46 14.11 -4.87 14.04
C ASN A 46 13.51 -5.23 12.68
N GLN A 47 12.26 -5.72 12.62
CA GLN A 47 11.62 -6.05 11.34
C GLN A 47 11.24 -4.82 10.52
N GLN A 48 10.76 -3.75 11.16
CA GLN A 48 10.43 -2.49 10.46
C GLN A 48 11.69 -1.79 9.94
N ALA A 49 12.80 -1.83 10.68
CA ALA A 49 14.08 -1.30 10.22
C ALA A 49 14.68 -2.10 9.05
N GLN A 50 14.45 -3.41 8.97
CA GLN A 50 14.87 -4.24 7.83
C GLN A 50 13.97 -4.11 6.60
N ALA A 51 12.68 -3.83 6.76
CA ALA A 51 11.78 -3.59 5.62
C ALA A 51 12.11 -2.27 4.89
N ALA A 52 12.47 -1.23 5.64
CA ALA A 52 12.97 0.03 5.07
C ALA A 52 14.34 -0.12 4.37
N THR A 53 15.10 -1.19 4.65
CA THR A 53 16.33 -1.53 3.90
C THR A 53 16.08 -2.42 2.67
N LEU A 54 14.83 -2.78 2.37
CA LEU A 54 14.51 -3.77 1.33
C LEU A 54 14.12 -3.14 -0.01
N LEU A 55 13.48 -1.97 0.02
CA LEU A 55 13.27 -1.13 -1.15
C LEU A 55 14.29 0.01 -1.13
N ASP A 56 14.98 0.20 -2.25
CA ASP A 56 15.88 1.32 -2.43
C ASP A 56 15.07 2.56 -2.81
N TYR A 57 14.59 3.28 -1.81
CA TYR A 57 13.73 4.45 -2.02
C TYR A 57 14.46 5.61 -2.69
N ASP A 58 15.79 5.67 -2.61
CA ASP A 58 16.61 6.66 -3.32
C ASP A 58 16.59 6.42 -4.84
N SER A 59 16.19 5.22 -5.27
CA SER A 59 15.99 4.84 -6.67
C SER A 59 14.53 4.95 -7.12
N LEU A 60 13.63 5.55 -6.31
CA LEU A 60 12.26 5.83 -6.75
C LEU A 60 12.25 6.83 -7.90
N ILE A 61 11.37 6.56 -8.85
CA ILE A 61 11.12 7.45 -9.97
C ILE A 61 9.75 8.05 -9.74
N LEU A 62 9.72 9.35 -9.42
CA LEU A 62 8.49 10.08 -9.15
C LEU A 62 7.69 10.21 -10.45
N LEU A 63 6.44 9.78 -10.42
CA LEU A 63 5.50 9.88 -11.52
C LEU A 63 4.23 10.59 -11.03
N ASP A 64 3.86 11.66 -11.72
CA ASP A 64 2.64 12.37 -11.42
C ASP A 64 1.49 11.69 -12.19
N ALA A 65 0.60 11.00 -11.47
CA ALA A 65 -0.51 10.26 -12.07
C ALA A 65 -1.50 11.18 -12.82
N GLU A 66 -1.65 12.43 -12.35
CA GLU A 66 -2.45 13.45 -13.03
C GLU A 66 -1.75 13.86 -14.33
N ALA A 67 -0.46 14.18 -14.27
CA ALA A 67 0.31 14.52 -15.47
C ALA A 67 0.28 13.38 -16.52
N LEU A 68 0.40 12.12 -16.09
CA LEU A 68 0.26 10.97 -17.00
C LEU A 68 -1.10 10.95 -17.68
N ALA A 69 -2.18 11.27 -16.95
CA ALA A 69 -3.53 11.29 -17.51
C ALA A 69 -3.79 12.51 -18.40
N GLU A 70 -3.01 13.59 -18.25
CA GLU A 70 -3.18 14.87 -18.96
C GLU A 70 -2.17 15.11 -20.10
N GLN A 71 -1.71 14.05 -20.77
CA GLN A 71 -0.71 14.08 -21.87
C GLN A 71 0.75 14.18 -21.42
N GLY A 72 1.12 13.46 -20.36
CA GLY A 72 2.50 13.37 -19.85
C GLY A 72 3.16 12.01 -20.04
N ILE A 73 2.57 11.06 -20.77
CA ILE A 73 3.10 9.69 -20.86
C ILE A 73 4.39 9.65 -21.67
N ASN A 74 4.50 10.38 -22.78
CA ASN A 74 5.74 10.39 -23.55
C ASN A 74 6.88 11.04 -22.76
N GLU A 75 6.60 12.16 -22.09
CA GLU A 75 7.59 12.84 -21.23
C GLU A 75 8.09 11.90 -20.11
N ALA A 76 7.17 11.27 -19.36
CA ALA A 76 7.54 10.34 -18.30
C ALA A 76 8.35 9.15 -18.83
N TYR A 77 7.98 8.62 -20.00
CA TYR A 77 8.72 7.54 -20.64
C TYR A 77 10.15 7.96 -21.01
N GLU A 78 10.34 9.13 -21.63
CA GLU A 78 11.66 9.66 -21.97
C GLU A 78 12.54 9.87 -20.72
N GLN A 79 11.95 10.32 -19.62
CA GLN A 79 12.64 10.47 -18.32
C GLN A 79 13.04 9.12 -17.71
N LEU A 80 12.26 8.06 -17.94
CA LEU A 80 12.52 6.70 -17.43
C LEU A 80 13.61 5.97 -18.22
N LEU A 81 13.74 6.23 -19.53
CA LEU A 81 14.65 5.48 -20.42
C LEU A 81 16.11 5.43 -19.96
N PRO A 82 16.75 6.50 -19.46
CA PRO A 82 18.14 6.45 -18.99
C PRO A 82 18.37 5.38 -17.90
N GLN A 83 17.41 5.22 -16.99
CA GLN A 83 17.49 4.24 -15.89
C GLN A 83 17.21 2.81 -16.38
N LEU A 84 16.40 2.69 -17.43
CA LEU A 84 15.98 1.42 -18.01
C LEU A 84 16.88 0.91 -19.15
N LYS A 85 17.87 1.70 -19.59
CA LYS A 85 18.74 1.39 -20.74
C LYS A 85 19.46 0.04 -20.65
N GLN A 86 19.72 -0.44 -19.44
CA GLN A 86 20.33 -1.77 -19.23
C GLN A 86 19.34 -2.93 -19.46
N TYR A 87 18.04 -2.67 -19.35
CA TYR A 87 16.96 -3.65 -19.47
C TYR A 87 16.22 -3.57 -20.81
N VAL A 88 16.18 -2.37 -21.41
CA VAL A 88 15.50 -2.07 -22.68
C VAL A 88 16.54 -1.87 -23.78
N GLU A 89 16.62 -2.82 -24.72
CA GLU A 89 17.62 -2.77 -25.81
C GLU A 89 17.28 -1.77 -26.91
N ALA A 90 15.99 -1.69 -27.25
CA ALA A 90 15.48 -0.85 -28.32
C ALA A 90 14.20 -0.17 -27.84
N PRO A 91 14.31 1.05 -27.27
CA PRO A 91 13.15 1.86 -26.90
C PRO A 91 12.19 2.01 -28.08
N ILE A 92 10.90 1.79 -27.85
CA ILE A 92 9.86 2.08 -28.83
C ILE A 92 9.45 3.55 -28.77
N GLU A 93 8.97 4.07 -29.89
CA GLU A 93 8.36 5.40 -29.96
C GLU A 93 6.98 5.40 -29.30
N ILE A 94 6.67 6.50 -28.61
CA ILE A 94 5.36 6.79 -28.04
C ILE A 94 4.77 7.99 -28.79
N GLU A 95 3.54 7.82 -29.27
CA GLU A 95 2.77 8.86 -29.94
C GLU A 95 1.55 9.20 -29.09
N GLU A 96 1.48 10.43 -28.58
CA GLU A 96 0.33 10.94 -27.83
C GLU A 96 -0.71 11.54 -28.78
N GLN A 97 -1.95 11.09 -28.66
CA GLN A 97 -3.06 11.42 -29.54
C GLN A 97 -4.14 12.12 -28.74
N PHE A 98 -4.22 13.45 -28.87
CA PHE A 98 -5.25 14.27 -28.25
C PHE A 98 -6.22 14.83 -29.30
N SER A 99 -7.51 14.81 -28.98
CA SER A 99 -8.57 15.39 -29.80
C SER A 99 -9.39 16.35 -28.95
N SER A 100 -9.30 17.64 -29.26
CA SER A 100 -10.13 18.67 -28.63
C SER A 100 -11.59 18.62 -29.08
N GLU A 101 -11.87 18.06 -30.26
CA GLU A 101 -13.23 17.90 -30.78
C GLU A 101 -14.02 16.87 -29.96
N THR A 102 -13.38 15.74 -29.66
CA THR A 102 -14.02 14.64 -28.92
C THR A 102 -13.72 14.66 -27.43
N GLY A 103 -12.77 15.49 -26.98
CA GLY A 103 -12.32 15.51 -25.59
C GLY A 103 -11.70 14.18 -25.18
N SER A 104 -10.79 13.64 -25.98
CA SER A 104 -10.19 12.33 -25.76
C SER A 104 -8.67 12.36 -25.83
N TYR A 105 -8.04 11.49 -25.06
CA TYR A 105 -6.60 11.26 -25.05
C TYR A 105 -6.30 9.77 -25.10
N ALA A 106 -5.38 9.41 -26.00
CA ALA A 106 -4.87 8.07 -26.16
C ALA A 106 -3.37 8.10 -26.44
N VAL A 107 -2.71 6.97 -26.18
CA VAL A 107 -1.29 6.77 -26.46
C VAL A 107 -1.13 5.61 -27.42
N LYS A 108 -0.29 5.77 -28.43
CA LYS A 108 0.07 4.70 -29.36
C LYS A 108 1.53 4.34 -29.19
N ALA A 109 1.79 3.05 -28.95
CA ALA A 109 3.13 2.53 -28.75
C ALA A 109 3.21 1.05 -29.17
N GLY A 110 4.26 0.66 -29.89
CA GLY A 110 4.48 -0.74 -30.26
C GLY A 110 3.33 -1.40 -31.05
N GLY A 111 2.56 -0.62 -31.81
CA GLY A 111 1.40 -1.08 -32.58
C GLY A 111 0.10 -1.20 -31.78
N GLU A 112 0.08 -0.83 -30.51
CA GLU A 112 -1.11 -0.82 -29.64
C GLU A 112 -1.58 0.61 -29.37
N ILE A 113 -2.89 0.78 -29.13
CA ILE A 113 -3.50 2.05 -28.73
C ILE A 113 -4.07 1.88 -27.32
N TYR A 114 -3.63 2.73 -26.41
CA TYR A 114 -4.03 2.81 -25.02
C TYR A 114 -4.95 4.02 -24.85
N LYS A 115 -6.25 3.79 -24.71
CA LYS A 115 -7.21 4.88 -24.47
C LYS A 115 -7.16 5.26 -22.98
N ILE A 116 -6.87 6.53 -22.70
CA ILE A 116 -6.72 7.05 -21.34
C ILE A 116 -8.03 7.66 -20.86
N TYR A 117 -8.58 8.60 -21.63
CA TYR A 117 -9.94 9.11 -21.43
C TYR A 117 -10.59 9.44 -22.76
N GLY A 118 -11.92 9.43 -22.77
CA GLY A 118 -12.72 9.76 -23.95
C GLY A 118 -14.19 9.44 -23.73
N PRO A 119 -15.08 9.94 -24.59
CA PRO A 119 -16.54 9.76 -24.45
C PRO A 119 -16.99 8.31 -24.63
N ASP A 120 -16.13 7.44 -25.17
CA ASP A 120 -16.38 6.02 -25.38
C ASP A 120 -15.84 5.13 -24.24
N LEU A 121 -15.24 5.73 -23.21
CA LEU A 121 -14.80 5.04 -22.01
C LEU A 121 -15.78 5.31 -20.87
N GLU A 122 -16.24 4.23 -20.23
CA GLU A 122 -16.88 4.33 -18.93
C GLU A 122 -15.82 4.70 -17.88
N GLY A 123 -16.23 5.52 -16.90
CA GLY A 123 -15.39 5.86 -15.76
C GLY A 123 -15.45 7.30 -15.29
N ASN A 124 -14.71 7.58 -14.23
CA ASN A 124 -14.41 8.92 -13.74
C ASN A 124 -12.92 9.27 -13.94
N GLU A 125 -12.50 10.44 -13.48
CA GLU A 125 -11.10 10.90 -13.53
C GLU A 125 -10.11 9.92 -12.87
N GLY A 126 -10.49 9.27 -11.77
CA GLY A 126 -9.63 8.25 -11.16
C GLY A 126 -9.36 7.07 -12.09
N GLU A 127 -10.34 6.69 -12.92
CA GLU A 127 -10.12 5.64 -13.92
C GLU A 127 -9.19 6.08 -15.05
N SER A 128 -9.15 7.37 -15.42
CA SER A 128 -8.16 7.85 -16.40
C SER A 128 -6.75 7.83 -15.83
N TRP A 129 -6.56 8.20 -14.56
CA TRP A 129 -5.27 8.08 -13.85
C TRP A 129 -4.78 6.63 -13.82
N GLY A 130 -5.68 5.70 -13.51
CA GLY A 130 -5.39 4.28 -13.58
C GLY A 130 -4.97 3.84 -14.99
N ARG A 131 -5.76 4.19 -16.01
CA ARG A 131 -5.48 3.80 -17.41
C ARG A 131 -4.14 4.33 -17.87
N ALA A 132 -3.78 5.56 -17.48
CA ALA A 132 -2.49 6.17 -17.75
C ALA A 132 -1.35 5.42 -17.07
N THR A 133 -1.53 5.09 -15.78
CA THR A 133 -0.62 4.24 -15.01
C THR A 133 -0.41 2.89 -15.70
N TYR A 134 -1.48 2.20 -16.08
CA TYR A 134 -1.39 0.95 -16.82
C TYR A 134 -0.62 1.13 -18.14
N ALA A 135 -0.96 2.14 -18.94
CA ALA A 135 -0.36 2.36 -20.24
C ALA A 135 1.18 2.51 -20.13
N LEU A 136 1.66 3.41 -19.28
CA LEU A 136 3.10 3.66 -19.12
C LEU A 136 3.84 2.39 -18.67
N PHE A 137 3.36 1.76 -17.60
CA PHE A 137 4.04 0.58 -17.03
C PHE A 137 3.98 -0.63 -17.95
N HIS A 138 2.87 -0.82 -18.66
CA HIS A 138 2.73 -1.90 -19.64
C HIS A 138 3.65 -1.69 -20.85
N ILE A 139 3.71 -0.47 -21.40
CA ILE A 139 4.60 -0.10 -22.50
C ILE A 139 6.06 -0.40 -22.14
N ILE A 140 6.50 0.01 -20.94
CA ILE A 140 7.87 -0.23 -20.48
C ILE A 140 8.12 -1.73 -20.25
N ASN A 141 7.26 -2.40 -19.49
CA ASN A 141 7.50 -3.79 -19.11
C ASN A 141 7.46 -4.76 -20.31
N LYS A 142 6.75 -4.42 -21.39
CA LYS A 142 6.81 -5.19 -22.65
C LYS A 142 8.18 -5.13 -23.35
N GLN A 143 8.98 -4.10 -23.07
CA GLN A 143 10.30 -3.91 -23.67
C GLN A 143 11.43 -4.52 -22.82
N ILE A 144 11.16 -4.80 -21.53
CA ILE A 144 12.12 -5.44 -20.64
C ILE A 144 12.15 -6.95 -20.93
N THR A 145 13.12 -7.37 -21.72
CA THR A 145 13.31 -8.78 -22.12
C THR A 145 14.42 -9.49 -21.35
N LYS A 146 15.23 -8.74 -20.60
CA LYS A 146 16.39 -9.25 -19.87
C LYS A 146 16.08 -9.48 -18.40
N GLY A 147 16.29 -10.73 -17.97
CA GLY A 147 16.21 -11.11 -16.55
C GLY A 147 14.78 -11.11 -15.99
N ASP A 148 14.70 -11.11 -14.66
CA ASP A 148 13.47 -11.16 -13.87
C ASP A 148 13.03 -9.78 -13.35
N VAL A 149 13.66 -8.70 -13.86
CA VAL A 149 13.36 -7.31 -13.47
C VAL A 149 12.12 -6.80 -14.18
N ARG A 150 11.26 -6.08 -13.47
CA ARG A 150 10.15 -5.29 -14.00
C ARG A 150 10.12 -3.93 -13.34
N LEU A 151 9.52 -2.95 -14.00
CA LEU A 151 9.12 -1.69 -13.38
C LEU A 151 7.80 -1.93 -12.63
N TYR A 152 7.84 -1.82 -11.31
CA TYR A 152 6.67 -1.91 -10.43
C TYR A 152 6.20 -0.52 -10.03
N ALA A 153 4.89 -0.36 -9.94
CA ALA A 153 4.26 0.81 -9.37
C ALA A 153 4.27 0.70 -7.84
N ILE A 154 4.45 1.84 -7.17
CA ILE A 154 4.27 2.01 -5.73
C ILE A 154 3.29 3.16 -5.54
N ASN A 155 2.27 2.95 -4.72
CA ASN A 155 1.29 3.99 -4.44
C ASN A 155 1.90 5.03 -3.49
N SER A 156 1.90 6.30 -3.90
CA SER A 156 2.47 7.43 -3.14
C SER A 156 1.37 8.43 -2.77
N ALA A 157 0.27 7.90 -2.25
CA ALA A 157 -0.96 8.62 -1.89
C ALA A 157 -1.66 9.30 -3.07
N ASN A 158 -1.35 10.58 -3.33
CA ASN A 158 -1.90 11.31 -4.49
C ASN A 158 -1.02 11.15 -5.73
N ASP A 159 0.21 10.65 -5.55
CA ASP A 159 1.19 10.45 -6.60
C ASP A 159 1.44 8.96 -6.84
N LEU A 160 2.28 8.68 -7.84
CA LEU A 160 2.67 7.35 -8.26
C LEU A 160 4.20 7.27 -8.30
N ASP A 161 4.78 6.20 -7.79
CA ASP A 161 6.21 5.99 -7.93
C ASP A 161 6.49 4.74 -8.77
N GLY A 162 7.58 4.78 -9.54
CA GLY A 162 8.11 3.64 -10.28
C GLY A 162 9.38 3.10 -9.61
N LEU A 163 9.50 1.78 -9.50
CA LEU A 163 10.71 1.13 -9.01
C LEU A 163 11.03 -0.15 -9.79
N SER A 164 12.26 -0.25 -10.29
CA SER A 164 12.74 -1.45 -10.98
C SER A 164 13.12 -2.54 -9.97
N LEU A 165 12.42 -3.67 -9.97
CA LEU A 165 12.63 -4.76 -9.02
C LEU A 165 12.65 -6.11 -9.72
N SER A 166 13.41 -7.06 -9.19
CA SER A 166 13.19 -8.47 -9.49
C SER A 166 11.86 -8.94 -8.89
N GLN A 167 11.28 -10.00 -9.45
CA GLN A 167 10.08 -10.61 -8.87
C GLN A 167 10.30 -11.01 -7.39
N SER A 168 11.45 -11.61 -7.08
CA SER A 168 11.79 -12.01 -5.72
C SER A 168 11.89 -10.82 -4.75
N ALA A 169 12.46 -9.69 -5.19
CA ALA A 169 12.52 -8.47 -4.38
C ALA A 169 11.13 -7.89 -4.13
N ALA A 170 10.25 -7.87 -5.14
CA ALA A 170 8.87 -7.41 -4.97
C ALA A 170 8.10 -8.30 -3.97
N GLU A 171 8.25 -9.62 -4.04
CA GLU A 171 7.64 -10.56 -3.10
C GLU A 171 8.16 -10.39 -1.67
N LEU A 172 9.47 -10.27 -1.49
CA LEU A 172 10.07 -10.01 -0.18
C LEU A 172 9.60 -8.68 0.40
N SER A 173 9.46 -7.64 -0.44
CA SER A 173 8.97 -6.32 -0.03
C SER A 173 7.55 -6.41 0.51
N ARG A 174 6.65 -7.07 -0.22
CA ARG A 174 5.25 -7.28 0.23
C ARG A 174 5.16 -8.06 1.53
N ASN A 175 6.05 -9.04 1.74
CA ASN A 175 6.10 -9.81 2.98
C ASN A 175 6.67 -9.03 4.18
N ALA A 176 7.50 -8.01 3.92
CA ALA A 176 8.17 -7.23 4.96
C ALA A 176 7.41 -5.94 5.33
N LEU A 177 6.70 -5.33 4.37
CA LEU A 177 5.99 -4.08 4.55
C LEU A 177 4.60 -4.31 5.16
N ASN A 178 4.36 -3.68 6.32
CA ASN A 178 3.10 -3.80 7.04
C ASN A 178 1.96 -3.01 6.37
N ASN A 179 2.28 -1.90 5.71
CA ASN A 179 1.31 -1.10 4.99
C ASN A 179 1.20 -1.64 3.56
N ARG A 180 -0.01 -2.08 3.20
CA ARG A 180 -0.29 -2.58 1.84
C ARG A 180 -0.16 -1.49 0.78
N GLN A 181 -0.36 -0.21 1.12
CA GLN A 181 -0.22 0.86 0.14
C GLN A 181 1.22 0.98 -0.38
N ASP A 182 2.21 0.63 0.45
CA ASP A 182 3.62 0.68 0.06
C ASP A 182 4.03 -0.55 -0.78
N TRP A 183 3.10 -1.46 -1.09
CA TRP A 183 3.42 -2.68 -1.79
C TRP A 183 3.69 -2.41 -3.28
N PRO A 184 4.84 -2.87 -3.81
CA PRO A 184 5.07 -2.82 -5.24
C PRO A 184 4.07 -3.73 -5.96
N TYR A 185 3.44 -3.20 -7.01
CA TYR A 185 2.45 -3.90 -7.82
C TYR A 185 2.67 -3.67 -9.31
N LEU A 186 2.14 -4.58 -10.13
CA LEU A 186 2.09 -4.39 -11.58
C LEU A 186 0.69 -3.89 -11.93
N PRO A 187 0.55 -2.69 -12.52
CA PRO A 187 -0.75 -2.19 -12.94
C PRO A 187 -1.44 -3.14 -13.93
N GLU A 188 -2.73 -3.41 -13.71
CA GLU A 188 -3.58 -4.20 -14.60
C GLU A 188 -4.82 -3.41 -15.02
N LEU A 189 -5.21 -3.48 -16.29
CA LEU A 189 -6.38 -2.75 -16.82
C LEU A 189 -7.74 -3.34 -16.37
N ALA A 190 -7.77 -4.16 -15.33
CA ALA A 190 -8.97 -4.81 -14.85
C ALA A 190 -9.85 -3.85 -14.03
N SER A 191 -11.16 -3.86 -14.31
CA SER A 191 -12.17 -3.19 -13.49
C SER A 191 -12.19 -3.78 -12.07
N PRO A 192 -12.44 -2.98 -11.00
CA PRO A 192 -12.79 -1.55 -11.01
C PRO A 192 -11.59 -0.60 -10.86
N TRP A 193 -10.37 -1.12 -10.78
CA TRP A 193 -9.20 -0.33 -10.37
C TRP A 193 -8.40 0.23 -11.55
N TYR A 194 -8.49 -0.42 -12.72
CA TYR A 194 -7.90 0.05 -13.97
C TYR A 194 -6.44 0.48 -13.85
N GLY A 195 -5.57 -0.28 -13.19
CA GLY A 195 -4.14 0.06 -13.04
C GLY A 195 -3.79 0.74 -11.72
N GLN A 196 -4.79 1.09 -10.91
CA GLN A 196 -4.58 1.52 -9.53
C GLN A 196 -4.35 0.33 -8.59
N PHE A 197 -3.71 0.62 -7.45
CA PHE A 197 -3.49 -0.34 -6.36
C PHE A 197 -4.80 -0.81 -5.69
N HIS A 198 -4.88 -2.08 -5.27
CA HIS A 198 -6.03 -2.68 -4.59
C HIS A 198 -5.69 -3.83 -3.61
#